data_AF-A0A7W9P863-F1
#
_entry.id   AF-A0A7W9P863-F1
#
_cell.length_a   1.000
_cell.length_b   1.000
_cell.length_c   1.000
_cell.angle_alpha   90.00
_cell.angle_beta   90.00
_cell.angle_gamma   90.00
#
_symmetry.space_group_name_H-M   'P 1'
#
loop_
_entity.id
_entity.type
_entity.pdbx_description
1 polymer ?
#
loop_
_entity_poly.entity_id
_entity_poly.type
_entity_poly.pdbx_seq_one_letter_code
_entity_poly.pdbx_strand_id
1 'polypeptide(L)'
;MGGNGGRVRAVTVSVDRNPLIENCWNIKVNNGTPGPITALAVDVYCVDDLGNRTVDQCVPAKRRISIQQVFEKMLGQVLEGTLGAIGNRAQMYPGFPPGAGAGLGAYGGMMANGLASDPTAAARLQQVQAAMTDSFPEVLYAVTTAEVVFFAEGAGRVRADITFDDEDGTRWTRRFGELPQKAG
;
A
#
# COMPACT_ATOMS: atom_id res chain seq x y z
N MET A 1 -27.46 26.92 -17.44
CA MET A 1 -26.50 26.62 -16.37
C MET A 1 -26.47 25.11 -16.16
N GLY A 2 -25.58 24.40 -16.86
CA GLY A 2 -25.39 22.96 -16.68
C GLY A 2 -24.56 22.72 -15.43
N GLY A 3 -25.14 22.09 -14.41
CA GLY A 3 -24.53 22.00 -13.09
C GLY A 3 -23.27 21.14 -13.06
N ASN A 4 -22.19 21.69 -12.50
CA ASN A 4 -20.92 20.98 -12.22
C ASN A 4 -21.09 19.67 -11.42
N GLY A 5 -22.25 19.45 -10.79
CA GLY A 5 -22.54 18.23 -10.01
C GLY A 5 -22.46 16.91 -10.79
N GLY A 6 -22.55 16.93 -12.14
CA GLY A 6 -22.27 15.76 -12.96
C GLY A 6 -20.76 15.47 -13.14
N ARG A 7 -19.96 16.52 -13.35
CA ARG A 7 -18.51 16.44 -13.60
C ARG A 7 -17.76 15.96 -12.35
N VAL A 8 -18.10 16.50 -11.20
CA VAL A 8 -17.42 16.24 -9.92
C VAL A 8 -17.52 14.76 -9.49
N ARG A 9 -18.52 14.02 -9.96
CA ARG A 9 -18.64 12.56 -9.72
C ARG A 9 -17.46 11.74 -10.27
N ALA A 10 -16.74 12.29 -11.25
CA ALA A 10 -15.55 11.68 -11.83
C ALA A 10 -14.31 11.80 -10.92
N VAL A 11 -14.37 12.55 -9.81
CA VAL A 11 -13.35 12.53 -8.76
C VAL A 11 -13.62 11.35 -7.83
N THR A 12 -12.73 10.36 -7.82
CA THR A 12 -12.92 9.11 -7.08
C THR A 12 -11.74 8.83 -6.16
N VAL A 13 -11.99 8.03 -5.12
CA VAL A 13 -10.97 7.48 -4.23
C VAL A 13 -11.07 5.95 -4.24
N SER A 14 -9.94 5.26 -4.36
CA SER A 14 -9.83 3.82 -4.15
C SER A 14 -8.95 3.52 -2.95
N VAL A 15 -9.30 2.45 -2.24
CA VAL A 15 -8.61 1.99 -1.02
C VAL A 15 -8.42 0.49 -1.16
N ASP A 16 -7.20 0.10 -1.51
CA ASP A 16 -6.88 -1.28 -1.84
C ASP A 16 -5.78 -1.80 -0.93
N ARG A 17 -5.90 -3.05 -0.45
CA ARG A 17 -4.83 -3.65 0.37
C ARG A 17 -3.58 -3.82 -0.48
N ASN A 18 -2.41 -3.45 0.05
CA ASN A 18 -1.16 -3.66 -0.65
C ASN A 18 -0.82 -5.16 -0.63
N PRO A 19 -0.64 -5.82 -1.79
CA PRO A 19 -0.41 -7.27 -1.85
C PRO A 19 1.01 -7.66 -1.46
N LEU A 20 1.95 -6.71 -1.47
CA LEU A 20 3.36 -6.94 -1.23
C LEU A 20 3.75 -6.61 0.21
N ILE A 21 3.03 -5.70 0.85
CA ILE A 21 3.42 -5.13 2.14
C ILE A 21 2.27 -5.33 3.12
N GLU A 22 2.54 -6.17 4.11
CA GLU A 22 1.57 -6.49 5.16
C GLU A 22 1.15 -5.21 5.91
N ASN A 23 -0.14 -5.14 6.24
CA ASN A 23 -0.76 -3.99 6.92
C ASN A 23 -0.62 -2.64 6.19
N CYS A 24 -0.27 -2.66 4.89
CA CYS A 24 -0.27 -1.49 4.05
C CYS A 24 -1.47 -1.45 3.09
N TRP A 25 -1.84 -0.23 2.73
CA TRP A 25 -2.98 0.09 1.87
C TRP A 25 -2.57 1.12 0.83
N ASN A 26 -2.91 0.88 -0.42
CA ASN A 26 -2.73 1.82 -1.51
C ASN A 26 -3.97 2.70 -1.58
N ILE A 27 -3.80 4.00 -1.34
CA ILE A 27 -4.86 4.99 -1.44
C ILE A 27 -4.65 5.77 -2.73
N LYS A 28 -5.63 5.72 -3.64
CA LYS A 28 -5.55 6.42 -4.92
C LYS A 28 -6.66 7.45 -5.02
N VAL A 29 -6.29 8.67 -5.39
CA VAL A 29 -7.25 9.72 -5.75
C VAL A 29 -7.14 9.96 -7.24
N ASN A 30 -8.25 9.77 -7.96
CA ASN A 30 -8.33 9.97 -9.39
C ASN A 30 -9.18 11.20 -9.69
N ASN A 31 -8.59 12.18 -10.38
CA ASN A 31 -9.32 13.30 -10.95
C ASN A 31 -9.72 12.95 -12.39
N GLY A 32 -10.92 12.40 -12.59
CA GLY A 32 -11.47 12.14 -13.91
C GLY A 32 -12.13 13.36 -14.58
N THR A 33 -12.01 14.55 -14.00
CA THR A 33 -12.65 15.76 -14.54
C THR A 33 -11.78 16.44 -15.61
N PRO A 34 -12.34 17.33 -16.45
CA PRO A 34 -11.58 18.05 -17.47
C PRO A 34 -10.66 19.16 -16.94
N GLY A 35 -10.75 19.52 -15.66
CA GLY A 35 -9.91 20.55 -15.09
C GLY A 35 -9.30 20.17 -13.74
N PRO A 36 -8.44 21.04 -13.21
CA PRO A 36 -7.64 20.71 -12.04
C PRO A 36 -8.47 20.76 -10.75
N ILE A 37 -8.12 19.88 -9.81
CA ILE A 37 -8.38 20.10 -8.40
C ILE A 37 -7.29 21.04 -7.89
N THR A 38 -7.70 22.13 -7.26
CA THR A 38 -6.79 23.22 -6.83
C THR A 38 -6.37 23.11 -5.38
N ALA A 39 -7.17 22.45 -4.54
CA ALA A 39 -6.81 22.08 -3.19
C ALA A 39 -7.37 20.70 -2.89
N LEU A 40 -6.52 19.71 -2.61
CA LEU A 40 -6.89 18.34 -2.25
C LEU A 40 -6.48 18.05 -0.81
N ALA A 41 -7.45 17.62 -0.01
CA ALA A 41 -7.24 17.07 1.32
C ALA A 41 -7.79 15.64 1.38
N VAL A 42 -6.99 14.72 1.93
CA VAL A 42 -7.35 13.30 2.06
C VAL A 42 -7.24 12.91 3.53
N ASP A 43 -8.34 12.48 4.13
CA ASP A 43 -8.39 11.92 5.48
C ASP A 43 -8.47 10.41 5.40
N VAL A 44 -7.38 9.74 5.78
CA VAL A 44 -7.26 8.28 5.78
C VAL A 44 -7.34 7.77 7.21
N TYR A 45 -8.20 6.80 7.46
CA TYR A 45 -8.46 6.31 8.81
C TYR A 45 -8.78 4.82 8.86
N CYS A 46 -8.48 4.21 10.00
CA CYS A 46 -8.85 2.84 10.32
C CYS A 46 -10.30 2.77 10.79
N VAL A 47 -10.97 1.67 10.43
CA VAL A 47 -12.32 1.34 10.89
C VAL A 47 -12.41 -0.09 11.41
N ASP A 48 -13.31 -0.30 12.38
CA ASP A 48 -13.66 -1.61 12.91
C ASP A 48 -14.60 -2.38 11.95
N ASP A 49 -15.01 -3.59 12.35
CA ASP A 49 -15.93 -4.43 11.57
C ASP A 49 -17.33 -3.83 11.41
N LEU A 50 -17.71 -2.89 12.29
CA LEU A 50 -18.96 -2.14 12.22
C LEU A 50 -18.83 -0.89 11.34
N GLY A 51 -17.62 -0.58 10.88
CA GLY A 51 -17.31 0.58 10.05
C GLY A 51 -17.14 1.88 10.84
N ASN A 52 -16.99 1.82 12.16
CA ASN A 52 -16.69 2.98 12.99
C ASN A 52 -15.20 3.29 12.95
N ARG A 53 -14.85 4.58 12.94
CA ARG A 53 -13.45 5.03 13.01
C ARG A 53 -12.82 4.57 14.32
N THR A 54 -11.64 3.95 14.23
CA THR A 54 -10.88 3.50 15.42
C THR A 54 -9.83 4.53 15.81
N VAL A 55 -9.20 4.31 16.97
CA VAL A 55 -8.05 5.10 17.44
C VAL A 55 -6.71 4.62 16.86
N ASP A 56 -6.75 3.56 16.04
CA ASP A 56 -5.56 2.98 15.44
C ASP A 56 -4.89 3.98 14.49
N GLN A 57 -3.55 3.94 14.45
CA GLN A 57 -2.81 4.82 13.57
C GLN A 57 -2.92 4.35 12.12
N CYS A 58 -3.32 5.27 11.25
CA CYS A 58 -3.20 5.14 9.80
C CYS A 58 -2.33 6.29 9.28
N VAL A 59 -1.10 5.97 8.87
CA VAL A 59 -0.09 6.99 8.51
C VAL A 59 0.62 6.63 7.21
N PRO A 60 1.16 7.61 6.46
CA PRO A 60 1.95 7.33 5.26
C PRO A 60 3.09 6.33 5.53
N ALA A 61 3.17 5.31 4.69
CA ALA A 61 4.02 4.15 4.91
C ALA A 61 5.51 4.45 4.75
N LYS A 62 5.89 5.48 3.96
CA LYS A 62 7.30 5.81 3.63
C LYS A 62 8.25 5.84 4.83
N ARG A 63 7.78 6.27 6.01
CA ARG A 63 8.60 6.36 7.23
C ARG A 63 8.35 5.22 8.23
N ARG A 64 7.40 4.33 7.96
CA ARG A 64 7.02 3.19 8.81
C ARG A 64 7.47 1.84 8.26
N ILE A 65 7.71 1.74 6.96
CA ILE A 65 8.14 0.50 6.31
C ILE A 65 9.57 0.61 5.78
N SER A 66 10.27 -0.51 5.78
CA SER A 66 11.52 -0.68 5.05
C SER A 66 11.28 -1.62 3.86
N ILE A 67 11.36 -1.09 2.64
CA ILE A 67 11.26 -1.88 1.41
C ILE A 67 12.36 -2.96 1.37
N GLN A 68 13.50 -2.73 2.00
CA GLN A 68 14.54 -3.75 2.16
C GLN A 68 14.07 -4.94 3.01
N GLN A 69 13.47 -4.68 4.17
CA GLN A 69 12.96 -5.75 5.05
C GLN A 69 11.81 -6.53 4.40
N VAL A 70 10.96 -5.84 3.62
CA VAL A 70 9.91 -6.49 2.82
C VAL A 70 10.52 -7.45 1.80
N PHE A 71 11.55 -6.99 1.07
CA PHE A 71 12.24 -7.80 0.07
C PHE A 71 12.93 -9.02 0.69
N GLU A 72 13.63 -8.83 1.82
CA GLU A 72 14.24 -9.91 2.60
C GLU A 72 13.22 -10.96 3.04
N LYS A 73 12.08 -10.52 3.60
CA LYS A 73 11.00 -11.41 4.03
C LYS A 73 10.44 -12.22 2.86
N MET A 74 10.22 -11.59 1.70
CA MET A 74 9.72 -12.30 0.51
C MET A 74 10.70 -13.34 -0.02
N LEU A 75 11.98 -12.95 -0.16
CA LEU A 75 13.03 -13.90 -0.59
C LEU A 75 13.16 -15.05 0.40
N GLY A 76 13.13 -14.76 1.70
CA GLY A 76 13.14 -15.75 2.76
C GLY A 76 12.01 -16.76 2.61
N GLN A 77 10.76 -16.29 2.49
CA GLN A 77 9.59 -17.17 2.33
C GLN A 77 9.66 -18.05 1.08
N VAL A 78 10.11 -17.51 -0.05
CA VAL A 78 10.23 -18.28 -1.30
C VAL A 78 11.33 -19.33 -1.20
N LEU A 79 12.51 -18.96 -0.69
CA LEU A 79 13.65 -19.87 -0.60
C LEU A 79 13.44 -20.92 0.50
N GLU A 80 12.87 -20.54 1.65
CA GLU A 80 12.49 -21.46 2.71
C GLU A 80 11.44 -22.46 2.23
N GLY A 81 10.40 -22.00 1.54
CA GLY A 81 9.34 -22.87 1.01
C GLY A 81 9.83 -23.86 -0.04
N THR A 82 10.66 -23.40 -0.99
CA THR A 82 11.21 -24.26 -2.06
C THR A 82 12.22 -25.26 -1.52
N LEU A 83 13.17 -24.84 -0.70
CA LEU A 83 14.19 -25.74 -0.12
C LEU A 83 13.60 -26.65 0.96
N GLY A 84 12.63 -26.16 1.73
CA GLY A 84 11.85 -26.99 2.67
C GLY A 84 11.07 -28.08 1.96
N ALA A 85 10.44 -27.79 0.81
CA ALA A 85 9.74 -28.79 0.02
C ALA A 85 10.69 -29.86 -0.56
N ILE A 86 11.88 -29.46 -1.03
CA ILE A 86 12.92 -30.38 -1.49
C ILE A 86 13.42 -31.24 -0.33
N GLY A 87 13.69 -30.63 0.83
CA GLY A 87 14.12 -31.32 2.04
C GLY A 87 13.10 -32.33 2.55
N ASN A 88 11.81 -31.96 2.57
CA ASN A 88 10.73 -32.87 2.96
C ASN A 88 10.57 -34.03 1.97
N ARG A 89 10.73 -33.78 0.67
CA ARG A 89 10.73 -34.84 -0.34
C ARG A 89 11.93 -35.77 -0.20
N ALA A 90 13.09 -35.24 0.16
CA ALA A 90 14.31 -36.02 0.40
C ALA A 90 14.19 -36.91 1.66
N GLN A 91 13.49 -36.46 2.71
CA GLN A 91 13.22 -37.28 3.90
C GLN A 91 12.34 -38.51 3.62
N MET A 92 11.58 -38.52 2.52
CA MET A 92 10.80 -39.70 2.10
C MET A 92 11.68 -40.80 1.48
N TYR A 93 12.97 -40.52 1.20
CA TYR A 93 13.90 -41.52 0.68
C TYR A 93 14.57 -42.32 1.81
N PRO A 94 14.55 -43.66 1.73
CA PRO A 94 15.30 -44.51 2.66
C PRO A 94 16.80 -44.18 2.61
N GLY A 95 17.39 -43.84 3.76
CA GLY A 95 18.80 -43.48 3.88
C GLY A 95 19.10 -41.98 4.00
N PHE A 96 18.09 -41.11 3.90
CA PHE A 96 18.25 -39.69 4.20
C PHE A 96 18.25 -39.45 5.72
N PRO A 97 19.20 -38.66 6.27
CA PRO A 97 19.28 -38.44 7.72
C PRO A 97 18.01 -37.74 8.27
N PRO A 98 17.42 -38.21 9.37
CA PRO A 98 16.30 -37.54 10.02
C PRO A 98 16.67 -36.10 10.41
N GLY A 99 15.79 -35.14 10.09
CA GLY A 99 16.01 -33.71 10.41
C GLY A 99 16.86 -32.92 9.42
N ALA A 100 17.55 -33.56 8.47
CA ALA A 100 18.36 -32.86 7.46
C ALA A 100 17.51 -31.96 6.53
N GLY A 101 16.23 -32.30 6.30
CA GLY A 101 15.34 -31.46 5.48
C GLY A 101 14.96 -30.13 6.14
N ALA A 102 14.92 -30.05 7.48
CA ALA A 102 14.70 -28.78 8.19
C ALA A 102 15.89 -27.83 8.06
N GLY A 103 17.12 -28.37 7.95
CA GLY A 103 18.33 -27.58 7.74
C GLY A 103 18.39 -26.89 6.37
N LEU A 104 17.76 -27.47 5.35
CA LEU A 104 17.70 -26.87 4.00
C LEU A 104 16.79 -25.63 3.94
N GLY A 105 15.67 -25.64 4.68
CA GLY A 105 14.81 -24.46 4.82
C GLY A 105 15.53 -23.30 5.52
N ALA A 106 16.22 -23.58 6.63
CA ALA A 106 17.02 -22.60 7.36
C ALA A 106 18.16 -22.01 6.50
N TYR A 107 18.77 -22.83 5.64
CA TYR A 107 19.79 -22.38 4.68
C TYR A 107 19.22 -21.41 3.64
N GLY A 108 17.96 -21.60 3.22
CA GLY A 108 17.24 -20.67 2.36
C GLY A 108 17.12 -19.27 2.95
N GLY A 109 16.78 -19.17 4.24
CA GLY A 109 16.74 -17.88 4.96
C GLY A 109 18.11 -17.18 5.01
N MET A 110 19.20 -17.94 5.16
CA MET A 110 20.56 -17.39 5.15
C MET A 110 20.98 -16.89 3.76
N MET A 111 20.64 -17.62 2.68
CA MET A 111 20.86 -17.15 1.31
C MET A 111 20.06 -15.89 0.98
N ALA A 112 18.79 -15.83 1.41
CA ALA A 112 17.94 -14.65 1.21
C ALA A 112 18.60 -13.40 1.78
N ASN A 113 19.13 -13.50 3.01
CA ASN A 113 19.84 -12.41 3.67
C ASN A 113 21.10 -12.01 2.89
N GLY A 114 21.88 -12.98 2.41
CA GLY A 114 23.05 -12.74 1.57
C GLY A 114 22.72 -11.99 0.27
N LEU A 115 21.65 -12.40 -0.44
CA LEU A 115 21.23 -11.76 -1.69
C LEU A 115 20.63 -10.37 -1.48
N ALA A 116 19.89 -10.17 -0.39
CA ALA A 116 19.35 -8.85 -0.05
C ALA A 116 20.43 -7.88 0.40
N SER A 117 21.54 -8.38 0.96
CA SER A 117 22.70 -7.59 1.32
C SER A 117 23.60 -7.19 0.13
N ASP A 118 23.25 -7.59 -1.10
CA ASP A 118 23.95 -7.13 -2.30
C ASP A 118 23.87 -5.60 -2.42
N PRO A 119 25.00 -4.88 -2.53
CA PRO A 119 25.00 -3.41 -2.55
C PRO A 119 24.18 -2.80 -3.69
N THR A 120 24.11 -3.48 -4.84
CA THR A 120 23.35 -3.02 -6.01
C THR A 120 21.86 -3.18 -5.78
N ALA A 121 21.44 -4.31 -5.20
CA ALA A 121 20.06 -4.54 -4.79
C ALA A 121 19.62 -3.54 -3.72
N ALA A 122 20.44 -3.36 -2.67
CA ALA A 122 20.18 -2.40 -1.60
C ALA A 122 20.02 -0.96 -2.12
N ALA A 123 20.90 -0.52 -3.03
CA ALA A 123 20.81 0.81 -3.64
C ALA A 123 19.51 1.00 -4.43
N ARG A 124 19.07 -0.01 -5.19
CA ARG A 124 17.77 0.03 -5.90
C ARG A 124 16.59 0.08 -4.93
N LEU A 125 16.61 -0.72 -3.86
CA LEU A 125 15.54 -0.72 -2.85
C LEU A 125 15.45 0.62 -2.13
N GLN A 126 16.59 1.26 -1.86
CA GLN A 126 16.63 2.63 -1.32
C GLN A 126 16.05 3.66 -2.29
N GLN A 127 16.35 3.55 -3.59
CA GLN A 127 15.74 4.41 -4.61
C GLN A 127 14.21 4.24 -4.66
N VAL A 128 13.72 3.00 -4.57
CA VAL A 128 12.29 2.71 -4.50
C VAL A 128 11.66 3.33 -3.26
N GLN A 129 12.27 3.16 -2.08
CA GLN A 129 11.81 3.80 -0.84
C GLN A 129 11.80 5.33 -0.96
N ALA A 130 12.83 5.91 -1.56
CA ALA A 130 12.95 7.36 -1.73
C ALA A 130 11.86 7.92 -2.67
N ALA A 131 11.51 7.17 -3.71
CA ALA A 131 10.47 7.51 -4.68
C ALA A 131 9.04 7.38 -4.13
N MET A 132 8.83 6.67 -3.01
CA MET A 132 7.52 6.62 -2.37
C MET A 132 7.09 8.03 -1.94
N THR A 133 5.84 8.37 -2.20
CA THR A 133 5.24 9.63 -1.75
C THR A 133 4.77 9.51 -0.30
N ASP A 134 4.93 10.57 0.49
CA ASP A 134 4.47 10.64 1.89
C ASP A 134 3.20 11.50 2.08
N SER A 135 2.75 12.21 1.05
CA SER A 135 1.50 12.97 1.07
C SER A 135 0.88 13.09 -0.32
N PHE A 136 -0.44 13.30 -0.38
CA PHE A 136 -1.06 13.68 -1.65
C PHE A 136 -0.61 15.08 -2.08
N PRO A 137 -0.51 15.35 -3.38
CA PRO A 137 -0.28 16.70 -3.86
C PRO A 137 -1.52 17.57 -3.56
N GLU A 138 -1.31 18.84 -3.27
CA GLU A 138 -2.39 19.80 -3.08
C GLU A 138 -3.17 20.03 -4.38
N VAL A 139 -2.46 20.10 -5.52
CA VAL A 139 -3.05 20.26 -6.85
C VAL A 139 -3.03 18.92 -7.58
N LEU A 140 -4.18 18.50 -8.10
CA LEU A 140 -4.29 17.29 -8.93
C LEU A 140 -4.87 17.65 -10.30
N TYR A 141 -4.03 17.55 -11.33
CA TYR A 141 -4.38 17.95 -12.70
C TYR A 141 -5.52 17.11 -13.30
N ALA A 142 -6.13 17.64 -14.34
CA ALA A 142 -7.19 16.97 -15.09
C ALA A 142 -6.75 15.59 -15.59
N VAL A 143 -7.62 14.59 -15.43
CA VAL A 143 -7.41 13.22 -15.92
C VAL A 143 -6.11 12.59 -15.38
N THR A 144 -5.79 12.88 -14.11
CA THR A 144 -4.61 12.31 -13.44
C THR A 144 -4.97 11.58 -12.15
N THR A 145 -4.04 10.77 -11.66
CA THR A 145 -4.18 10.02 -10.41
C THR A 145 -2.97 10.28 -9.52
N ALA A 146 -3.22 10.44 -8.22
CA ALA A 146 -2.20 10.44 -7.19
C ALA A 146 -2.37 9.20 -6.31
N GLU A 147 -1.25 8.62 -5.86
CA GLU A 147 -1.23 7.44 -5.01
C GLU A 147 -0.29 7.65 -3.82
N VAL A 148 -0.75 7.25 -2.64
CA VAL A 148 0.06 7.20 -1.42
C VAL A 148 -0.19 5.88 -0.72
N VAL A 149 0.88 5.22 -0.29
CA VAL A 149 0.79 4.00 0.50
C VAL A 149 0.69 4.37 1.97
N PHE A 150 -0.29 3.83 2.68
CA PHE A 150 -0.48 4.00 4.12
C PHE A 150 -0.20 2.70 4.86
N PHE A 151 0.31 2.81 6.09
CA PHE A 151 0.45 1.73 7.05
C PHE A 151 -0.64 1.87 8.12
N ALA A 152 -1.33 0.77 8.42
CA ALA A 152 -2.35 0.67 9.46
C ALA A 152 -1.87 -0.28 10.57
N GLU A 153 -1.82 0.18 11.81
CA GLU A 153 -1.27 -0.61 12.93
C GLU A 153 -2.20 -1.74 13.40
N GLY A 154 -3.51 -1.58 13.21
CA GLY A 154 -4.54 -2.54 13.61
C GLY A 154 -4.99 -3.51 12.51
N ALA A 155 -5.76 -4.54 12.90
CA ALA A 155 -6.40 -5.48 11.98
C ALA A 155 -7.64 -4.92 11.26
N GLY A 156 -7.98 -3.65 11.52
CA GLY A 156 -9.12 -2.97 10.93
C GLY A 156 -8.98 -2.74 9.42
N ARG A 157 -10.09 -2.35 8.79
CA ARG A 157 -10.08 -1.91 7.39
C ARG A 157 -9.66 -0.45 7.32
N VAL A 158 -9.17 -0.01 6.17
CA VAL A 158 -8.89 1.42 5.93
C VAL A 158 -10.00 2.00 5.07
N ARG A 159 -10.37 3.26 5.37
CA ARG A 159 -11.23 4.10 4.53
C ARG A 159 -10.54 5.43 4.30
N ALA A 160 -10.98 6.12 3.26
CA ALA A 160 -10.48 7.44 2.92
C ALA A 160 -11.64 8.34 2.49
N ASP A 161 -11.68 9.53 3.08
CA ASP A 161 -12.55 10.62 2.67
C ASP A 161 -11.70 11.69 1.99
N ILE A 162 -12.27 12.36 0.99
CA ILE A 162 -11.58 13.46 0.29
C ILE A 162 -12.40 14.74 0.38
N THR A 163 -11.70 15.85 0.55
CA THR A 163 -12.23 17.20 0.38
C THR A 163 -11.40 17.89 -0.67
N PHE A 164 -12.05 18.57 -1.61
CA PHE A 164 -11.32 19.25 -2.66
C PHE A 164 -12.04 20.48 -3.22
N ASP A 165 -11.25 21.42 -3.74
CA ASP A 165 -11.75 22.60 -4.44
C ASP A 165 -11.59 22.39 -5.96
N ASP A 166 -12.67 22.61 -6.72
CA ASP A 166 -12.65 22.51 -8.19
C ASP A 166 -12.03 23.76 -8.85
N GLU A 167 -11.99 23.76 -10.18
CA GLU A 167 -11.46 24.87 -11.00
C GLU A 167 -12.19 26.20 -10.79
N ASP A 168 -13.45 26.14 -10.33
CA ASP A 168 -14.31 27.30 -10.07
C ASP A 168 -14.24 27.74 -8.59
N GLY A 169 -13.38 27.09 -7.77
CA GLY A 169 -13.25 27.34 -6.34
C GLY A 169 -14.40 26.80 -5.50
N THR A 170 -15.25 25.92 -6.05
CA THR A 170 -16.28 25.25 -5.27
C THR A 170 -15.68 24.09 -4.49
N ARG A 171 -15.91 24.07 -3.18
CA ARG A 171 -15.50 22.98 -2.31
C ARG A 171 -16.48 21.81 -2.35
N TRP A 172 -15.92 20.61 -2.41
CA TRP A 172 -16.63 19.34 -2.42
C TRP A 172 -16.05 18.41 -1.38
N THR A 173 -16.91 17.59 -0.77
CA THR A 173 -16.52 16.51 0.12
C THR A 173 -17.11 15.21 -0.40
N ARG A 174 -16.28 14.17 -0.49
CA ARG A 174 -16.69 12.83 -0.83
C ARG A 174 -16.24 11.88 0.29
N ARG A 175 -17.21 11.36 1.02
CA ARG A 175 -16.98 10.30 2.01
C ARG A 175 -16.85 8.95 1.33
N PHE A 176 -16.22 8.01 2.02
CA PHE A 176 -16.08 6.64 1.55
C PHE A 176 -17.44 6.04 1.16
N GLY A 177 -17.54 5.52 -0.07
CA GLY A 177 -18.76 4.90 -0.58
C GLY A 177 -19.89 5.88 -0.97
N GLU A 178 -19.71 7.17 -0.74
CA GLU A 178 -20.70 8.20 -1.06
C GLU A 178 -20.36 8.95 -2.36
N LEU A 179 -21.34 9.70 -2.87
CA LEU A 179 -21.15 10.66 -3.96
C LEU A 179 -20.61 11.99 -3.39
N PRO A 180 -19.85 12.76 -4.18
CA PRO A 180 -19.43 14.10 -3.80
C PRO A 180 -20.63 14.99 -3.46
N GLN A 181 -20.53 15.72 -2.36
CA GLN A 181 -21.48 16.72 -1.90
C GLN A 181 -20.77 18.06 -1.83
N LYS A 182 -21.47 19.15 -2.17
CA LYS A 182 -20.90 20.50 -2.04
C LYS A 182 -20.73 20.80 -0.55
N ALA A 183 -19.55 21.24 -0.14
CA ALA A 183 -19.35 21.71 1.23
C ALA A 183 -19.97 23.10 1.36
N GLY A 184 -20.76 23.29 2.42
CA GLY A 184 -21.43 24.56 2.74
C GLY A 184 -20.50 25.63 3.25
#